data_AF-A0A8J8DA53-F1
#
_entry.id   AF-A0A8J8DA53-F1
#
_cell.length_a   1.000
_cell.length_b   1.000
_cell.length_c   1.000
_cell.angle_alpha   90.00
_cell.angle_beta   90.00
_cell.angle_gamma   90.00
#
_symmetry.space_group_name_H-M   'P 1'
#
loop_
_entity.id
_entity.type
_entity.pdbx_description
1 polymer ?
#
loop_
_entity_poly.entity_id
_entity_poly.type
_entity_poly.pdbx_seq_one_letter_code
_entity_poly.pdbx_strand_id
1 'polypeptide(L)'
;MAQTYARKGNFTLTGKLDGADFYQLGFIGYKETVELFMHNENITISGESFNIKKATATGSLLNNEYNAYLTQFNPLKDKLQNTATKINNAKNPSVQRDSLIRVFEATRNKVLEQVQLTVKQKPASPVSAFVLFAVNPLFGSADELEAR
;
A
#
# COMPACT_ATOMS: atom_id res chain seq x y z
N MET A 1 -1.37 -12.92 -18.80
CA MET A 1 -1.44 -13.79 -17.60
C MET A 1 -0.51 -14.97 -17.81
N ALA A 2 0.40 -15.22 -16.86
CA ALA A 2 1.21 -16.44 -16.83
C ALA A 2 0.51 -17.50 -15.97
N GLN A 3 0.61 -18.78 -16.35
CA GLN A 3 0.01 -19.89 -15.61
C GLN A 3 0.94 -21.10 -15.61
N THR A 4 0.86 -21.92 -14.56
CA THR A 4 1.63 -23.17 -14.43
C THR A 4 0.89 -24.13 -13.50
N TYR A 5 1.36 -25.38 -13.42
CA TYR A 5 0.81 -26.39 -12.52
C TYR A 5 1.75 -26.63 -11.33
N ALA A 6 1.17 -26.69 -10.14
CA ALA A 6 1.88 -27.20 -8.98
C ALA A 6 2.01 -28.73 -9.06
N ARG A 7 3.22 -29.24 -8.86
CA ARG A 7 3.54 -30.67 -8.79
C ARG A 7 4.29 -30.95 -7.51
N LYS A 8 3.81 -31.92 -6.73
CA LYS A 8 4.39 -32.28 -5.42
C LYS A 8 4.62 -31.06 -4.51
N GLY A 9 3.62 -30.17 -4.45
CA GLY A 9 3.66 -28.96 -3.61
C GLY A 9 4.50 -27.80 -4.14
N ASN A 10 5.14 -27.92 -5.31
CA ASN A 10 6.03 -26.88 -5.86
C ASN A 10 5.57 -26.46 -7.26
N PHE A 11 5.84 -25.21 -7.62
CA PHE A 11 5.68 -24.70 -8.99
C PHE A 11 6.76 -23.67 -9.29
N THR A 12 7.01 -23.44 -10.57
CA THR A 12 7.83 -22.33 -11.06
C THR A 12 7.03 -21.60 -12.12
N LEU A 13 6.85 -20.30 -11.92
CA LEU A 13 6.17 -19.43 -12.86
C LEU A 13 7.19 -18.43 -13.40
N THR A 14 7.32 -18.34 -14.71
CA THR A 14 8.22 -17.40 -15.38
C THR A 14 7.39 -16.46 -16.22
N GLY A 15 7.74 -15.17 -16.17
CA GLY A 15 7.13 -14.12 -16.97
C GLY A 15 8.08 -12.95 -17.09
N LYS A 16 7.76 -12.04 -18.00
CA LYS A 16 8.42 -10.75 -18.13
C LYS A 16 7.39 -9.67 -17.84
N LEU A 17 7.74 -8.74 -16.96
CA LEU A 17 6.94 -7.59 -16.59
C LEU A 17 7.47 -6.35 -17.30
N ASP A 18 6.58 -5.53 -17.84
CA ASP A 18 6.94 -4.28 -18.54
C ASP A 18 7.22 -3.13 -17.55
N GLY A 19 6.70 -3.23 -16.33
CA GLY A 19 6.90 -2.25 -15.27
C GLY A 19 6.69 -2.84 -13.88
N ALA A 20 7.08 -2.06 -12.87
CA ALA A 20 6.76 -2.37 -11.48
C ALA A 20 5.30 -2.01 -11.22
N ASP A 21 4.52 -2.96 -10.71
CA ASP A 21 3.09 -2.76 -10.43
C ASP A 21 2.61 -3.82 -9.40
N PHE A 22 1.32 -3.77 -9.08
CA PHE A 22 0.62 -4.79 -8.32
C PHE A 22 0.29 -5.99 -9.19
N TYR A 23 0.75 -7.16 -8.77
CA TYR A 23 0.42 -8.43 -9.36
C TYR A 23 -0.22 -9.34 -8.33
N GLN A 24 -1.17 -10.16 -8.78
CA GLN A 24 -1.88 -11.09 -7.93
C GLN A 24 -1.54 -12.53 -8.33
N LEU A 25 -1.12 -13.32 -7.35
CA LEU A 25 -1.00 -14.77 -7.49
C LEU A 25 -2.18 -15.44 -6.81
N GLY A 26 -2.84 -16.34 -7.52
CA GLY A 26 -3.93 -17.16 -7.00
C GLY A 26 -3.88 -18.57 -7.56
N PHE A 27 -4.66 -19.47 -6.95
CA PHE A 27 -4.83 -20.84 -7.40
C PHE A 27 -6.21 -21.00 -8.02
N ILE A 28 -6.28 -21.62 -9.21
CA ILE A 28 -7.56 -21.92 -9.88
C ILE A 28 -8.43 -22.77 -8.93
N GLY A 29 -9.68 -22.37 -8.75
CA GLY A 29 -10.62 -22.99 -7.82
C GLY A 29 -10.64 -22.35 -6.42
N TYR A 30 -9.69 -21.47 -6.10
CA TYR A 30 -9.68 -20.68 -4.87
C TYR A 30 -9.99 -19.21 -5.16
N LYS A 31 -10.72 -18.56 -4.24
CA LYS A 31 -11.07 -17.13 -4.35
C LYS A 31 -9.95 -16.21 -3.88
N GLU A 32 -9.05 -16.72 -3.07
CA GLU A 32 -8.03 -15.94 -2.40
C GLU A 32 -6.81 -15.74 -3.29
N THR A 33 -6.21 -14.55 -3.19
CA THR A 33 -4.97 -14.19 -3.87
C THR A 33 -3.98 -13.58 -2.88
N VAL A 34 -2.70 -13.66 -3.22
CA VAL A 34 -1.65 -12.83 -2.62
C VAL A 34 -1.31 -11.71 -3.61
N GLU A 35 -1.32 -10.48 -3.11
CA GLU A 35 -0.94 -9.30 -3.88
C GLU A 35 0.52 -8.95 -3.59
N LEU A 36 1.28 -8.63 -4.64
CA LEU A 36 2.69 -8.32 -4.58
C LEU A 36 2.96 -7.06 -5.38
N PHE A 37 3.68 -6.11 -4.80
CA PHE A 37 4.23 -4.98 -5.54
C PHE A 37 5.62 -5.37 -6.05
N MET A 38 5.76 -5.68 -7.33
CA MET A 38 6.96 -6.35 -7.85
C MET A 38 7.30 -5.95 -9.29
N HIS A 39 8.54 -6.25 -9.67
CA HIS A 39 8.99 -6.21 -11.07
C HIS A 39 9.71 -7.54 -11.43
N ASN A 40 10.65 -7.54 -12.38
CA ASN A 40 11.39 -8.71 -12.87
C ASN A 40 12.42 -9.26 -11.84
N GLU A 41 12.00 -9.43 -10.59
CA GLU A 41 12.78 -10.00 -9.49
C GLU A 41 12.48 -11.51 -9.34
N ASN A 42 13.44 -12.26 -8.81
CA ASN A 42 13.21 -13.66 -8.45
C ASN A 42 12.52 -13.73 -7.08
N ILE A 43 11.26 -14.14 -7.05
CA ILE A 43 10.44 -14.18 -5.83
C ILE A 43 10.15 -15.63 -5.44
N THR A 44 10.33 -15.93 -4.16
CA THR A 44 9.88 -17.18 -3.55
C THR A 44 8.63 -16.91 -2.72
N ILE A 45 7.57 -17.69 -2.96
CA ILE A 45 6.30 -17.58 -2.23
C ILE A 45 6.04 -18.90 -1.51
N SER A 46 5.86 -18.83 -0.20
CA SER A 46 5.64 -19.99 0.66
C SER A 46 4.32 -19.83 1.41
N GLY A 47 3.46 -20.84 1.34
CA GLY A 47 2.15 -20.82 2.01
C GLY A 47 1.29 -22.02 1.67
N GLU A 48 0.06 -22.00 2.16
CA GLU A 48 -0.95 -23.02 1.92
C GLU A 48 -1.88 -22.58 0.78
N SER A 49 -2.14 -23.45 -0.20
CA SER A 49 -2.95 -23.09 -1.37
C SER A 49 -4.39 -22.68 -1.02
N PHE A 50 -4.94 -23.25 0.05
CA PHE A 50 -6.28 -22.91 0.56
C PHE A 50 -6.31 -21.66 1.46
N ASN A 51 -5.15 -21.09 1.78
CA ASN A 51 -4.99 -19.90 2.64
C ASN A 51 -3.87 -19.00 2.13
N ILE A 52 -3.88 -18.74 0.82
CA ILE A 52 -2.77 -18.07 0.13
C ILE A 52 -2.58 -16.62 0.59
N LYS A 53 -3.60 -16.00 1.19
CA LYS A 53 -3.48 -14.66 1.81
C LYS A 53 -2.45 -14.57 2.92
N LYS A 54 -2.15 -15.70 3.58
CA LYS A 54 -1.11 -15.77 4.64
C LYS A 54 0.26 -16.16 4.10
N ALA A 55 0.42 -16.28 2.78
CA ALA A 55 1.70 -16.63 2.20
C ALA A 55 2.75 -15.56 2.48
N THR A 56 3.99 -16.00 2.64
CA THR A 56 5.14 -15.13 2.75
C THR A 56 5.83 -15.04 1.40
N ALA A 57 6.23 -13.83 1.00
CA ALA A 57 6.99 -13.58 -0.20
C ALA A 57 8.38 -13.06 0.18
N THR A 58 9.42 -13.65 -0.40
CA THR A 58 10.82 -13.24 -0.22
C THR A 58 11.51 -13.08 -1.58
N GLY A 59 12.65 -12.38 -1.61
CA GLY A 59 13.42 -12.16 -2.84
C GLY A 59 13.02 -10.93 -3.67
N SER A 60 11.91 -10.25 -3.33
CA SER A 60 11.58 -8.94 -3.90
C SER A 60 11.91 -7.82 -2.93
N LEU A 61 12.83 -6.94 -3.34
CA LEU A 61 13.10 -5.70 -2.63
C LEU A 61 11.86 -4.82 -2.69
N LEU A 62 11.26 -4.62 -3.87
CA LEU A 62 10.10 -3.75 -4.06
C LEU A 62 8.92 -4.12 -3.16
N ASN A 63 8.61 -5.41 -3.07
CA ASN A 63 7.53 -5.88 -2.22
C ASN A 63 7.83 -5.62 -0.74
N ASN A 64 9.09 -5.79 -0.32
CA ASN A 64 9.52 -5.46 1.04
C ASN A 64 9.43 -3.96 1.32
N GLU A 65 9.81 -3.11 0.36
CA GLU A 65 9.69 -1.65 0.50
C GLU A 65 8.23 -1.23 0.66
N TYR A 66 7.35 -1.79 -0.18
CA TYR A 66 5.93 -1.51 -0.11
C TYR A 66 5.31 -1.98 1.21
N ASN A 67 5.62 -3.20 1.65
CA ASN A 67 5.14 -3.71 2.93
C ASN A 67 5.66 -2.88 4.11
N ALA A 68 6.91 -2.42 4.07
CA ALA A 68 7.47 -1.52 5.09
C ALA A 68 6.82 -0.14 5.09
N TYR A 69 6.34 0.36 3.95
CA TYR A 69 5.51 1.55 3.89
C TYR A 69 4.14 1.32 4.53
N LEU A 70 3.47 0.20 4.21
CA LEU A 70 2.15 -0.12 4.73
C LEU A 70 2.10 -0.21 6.26
N THR A 71 3.15 -0.71 6.92
CA THR A 71 3.20 -0.78 8.40
C THR A 71 3.13 0.59 9.05
N GLN A 72 3.64 1.62 8.38
CA GLN A 72 3.64 3.01 8.85
C GLN A 72 2.37 3.76 8.41
N PHE A 73 1.93 3.52 7.17
CA PHE A 73 0.84 4.22 6.53
C PHE A 73 -0.55 3.77 7.02
N ASN A 74 -0.80 2.46 7.12
CA ASN A 74 -2.13 1.93 7.44
C ASN A 74 -2.70 2.46 8.77
N PRO A 75 -1.92 2.53 9.88
CA PRO A 75 -2.42 3.12 11.12
C PRO A 75 -2.87 4.59 10.97
N LEU A 76 -2.17 5.37 10.15
CA LEU A 76 -2.53 6.77 9.89
C LEU A 76 -3.76 6.88 9.00
N LYS A 77 -3.85 6.05 7.95
CA LYS A 77 -5.03 5.94 7.08
C LYS A 77 -6.28 5.58 7.89
N ASP A 78 -6.20 4.57 8.73
CA ASP A 78 -7.31 4.15 9.59
C ASP A 78 -7.73 5.27 10.54
N LYS A 79 -6.75 5.99 11.10
CA LYS A 79 -7.02 7.15 11.97
C LYS A 79 -7.69 8.30 11.22
N LEU A 80 -7.28 8.60 9.98
CA LEU A 80 -7.93 9.60 9.14
C LEU A 80 -9.38 9.22 8.86
N GLN A 81 -9.61 7.99 8.39
CA GLN A 81 -10.95 7.49 8.07
C GLN A 81 -11.88 7.53 9.30
N ASN A 82 -11.39 7.04 10.44
CA ASN A 82 -12.15 7.04 11.68
C ASN A 82 -12.46 8.45 12.18
N THR A 83 -11.50 9.37 12.06
CA THR A 83 -11.70 10.78 12.46
C THR A 83 -12.71 11.47 11.52
N ALA A 84 -12.61 11.25 10.21
CA ALA A 84 -13.55 11.78 9.23
C ALA A 84 -14.99 11.33 9.51
N THR A 85 -15.20 10.03 9.78
CA THR A 85 -16.51 9.51 10.17
C THR A 85 -17.05 10.20 11.43
N LYS A 86 -16.21 10.45 12.44
CA LYS A 86 -16.61 11.17 13.66
C LYS A 86 -16.98 12.63 13.39
N ILE A 87 -16.25 13.31 12.51
CA ILE A 87 -16.55 14.69 12.09
C ILE A 87 -17.93 14.74 11.42
N ASN A 88 -18.19 13.82 10.50
CA ASN A 88 -19.45 13.77 9.75
C ASN A 88 -20.67 13.47 10.66
N ASN A 89 -20.46 12.76 11.76
CA ASN A 89 -21.50 12.44 12.74
C ASN A 89 -21.65 13.48 13.86
N ALA A 90 -20.71 14.44 13.98
CA ALA A 90 -20.77 15.46 15.02
C ALA A 90 -21.79 16.55 14.65
N LYS A 91 -22.48 17.11 15.66
CA LYS A 91 -23.33 18.29 15.46
C LYS A 91 -22.50 19.45 14.91
N ASN A 92 -23.06 20.18 13.95
CA ASN A 92 -22.44 21.35 13.35
C ASN A 92 -23.31 22.59 13.60
N PRO A 93 -22.80 23.66 14.25
CA PRO A 93 -21.46 23.80 14.85
C PRO A 93 -21.32 23.10 16.22
N SER A 94 -20.11 22.67 16.58
CA SER A 94 -19.77 22.25 17.96
C SER A 94 -18.26 22.24 18.23
N VAL A 95 -17.86 22.52 19.48
CA VAL A 95 -16.45 22.45 19.95
C VAL A 95 -15.85 21.06 19.72
N GLN A 96 -16.67 20.02 19.83
CA GLN A 96 -16.25 18.65 19.55
C GLN A 96 -15.83 18.49 18.08
N ARG A 97 -16.62 19.02 17.15
CA ARG A 97 -16.31 18.97 15.71
C ARG A 97 -14.99 19.69 15.40
N ASP A 98 -14.78 20.87 15.98
CA ASP A 98 -13.54 21.64 15.77
C ASP A 98 -12.30 20.92 16.33
N SER A 99 -12.47 20.23 17.47
CA SER A 99 -11.42 19.37 18.01
C SER A 99 -11.08 18.20 17.08
N LEU A 100 -12.11 17.53 16.55
CA LEU A 100 -11.93 16.42 15.60
C LEU A 100 -11.25 16.86 14.30
N ILE A 101 -11.59 18.06 13.79
CA ILE A 101 -10.92 18.65 12.62
C ILE A 101 -9.43 18.85 12.90
N ARG A 102 -9.05 19.40 14.06
CA ARG A 102 -7.63 19.54 14.42
C ARG A 102 -6.89 18.20 14.48
N VAL A 103 -7.54 17.15 14.96
CA VAL A 103 -6.97 15.79 14.97
C VAL A 103 -6.81 15.24 13.55
N PHE A 104 -7.78 15.50 12.67
CA PHE A 104 -7.72 15.11 11.27
C PHE A 104 -6.54 15.78 10.56
N GLU A 105 -6.43 17.10 10.66
CA GLU A 105 -5.35 17.90 10.08
C GLU A 105 -3.96 17.45 10.58
N ALA A 106 -3.81 17.24 11.89
CA ALA A 106 -2.56 16.75 12.45
C ALA A 106 -2.20 15.33 11.97
N THR A 107 -3.20 14.48 11.73
CA THR A 107 -2.98 13.13 11.18
C THR A 107 -2.64 13.20 9.68
N ARG A 108 -3.28 14.11 8.92
CA ARG A 108 -2.98 14.36 7.51
C ARG A 108 -1.52 14.78 7.35
N ASN A 109 -1.06 15.73 8.15
CA ASN A 109 0.34 16.20 8.09
C ASN A 109 1.35 15.08 8.36
N LYS A 110 1.04 14.16 9.28
CA LYS A 110 1.89 12.98 9.55
C LYS A 110 1.97 12.03 8.35
N VAL A 111 0.85 11.85 7.63
CA VAL A 111 0.86 11.06 6.38
C VAL A 111 1.76 11.71 5.34
N LEU A 112 1.61 13.03 5.13
CA LEU A 112 2.42 13.78 4.17
C LEU A 112 3.91 13.76 4.53
N GLU A 113 4.25 13.86 5.82
CA GLU A 113 5.63 13.76 6.30
C GLU A 113 6.23 12.36 6.04
N GLN A 114 5.48 11.28 6.31
CA GLN A 114 5.95 9.92 6.02
C GLN A 114 6.17 9.67 4.53
N VAL A 115 5.29 10.19 3.67
CA VAL A 115 5.46 10.10 2.22
C VAL A 115 6.70 10.86 1.78
N GLN A 116 6.91 12.09 2.27
CA GLN A 116 8.13 12.86 1.97
C GLN A 116 9.40 12.11 2.42
N LEU A 117 9.40 11.49 3.60
CA LEU A 117 10.52 10.68 4.06
C LEU A 117 10.77 9.48 3.15
N THR A 118 9.71 8.78 2.73
CA THR A 118 9.80 7.64 1.82
C THR A 118 10.42 8.04 0.48
N VAL A 119 9.90 9.13 -0.12
CA VAL A 119 10.38 9.67 -1.40
C VAL A 119 11.84 10.14 -1.28
N LYS A 120 12.21 10.85 -0.21
CA LYS A 120 13.59 11.32 0.01
C LYS A 120 14.59 10.19 0.23
N GLN A 121 14.20 9.15 0.97
CA GLN A 121 15.08 8.01 1.23
C GLN A 121 15.25 7.13 0.00
N LYS A 122 14.23 7.05 -0.86
CA LYS A 122 14.17 6.13 -2.00
C LYS A 122 13.65 6.82 -3.27
N PRO A 123 14.33 7.86 -3.77
CA PRO A 123 13.78 8.71 -4.85
C PRO A 123 13.61 7.97 -6.19
N ALA A 124 14.40 6.93 -6.43
CA ALA A 124 14.31 6.11 -7.64
C ALA A 124 13.38 4.89 -7.50
N SER A 125 12.78 4.66 -6.32
CA SER A 125 11.92 3.49 -6.11
C SER A 125 10.55 3.71 -6.76
N PRO A 126 10.04 2.73 -7.55
CA PRO A 126 8.66 2.74 -8.02
C PRO A 126 7.63 2.82 -6.88
N VAL A 127 7.96 2.32 -5.68
CA VAL A 127 7.11 2.47 -4.49
C VAL A 127 6.96 3.94 -4.13
N SER A 128 8.03 4.74 -4.20
CA SER A 128 7.97 6.18 -3.91
C SER A 128 7.02 6.93 -4.83
N ALA A 129 7.03 6.60 -6.13
CA ALA A 129 6.09 7.17 -7.09
C ALA A 129 4.64 6.77 -6.76
N PHE A 130 4.41 5.49 -6.45
CA PHE A 130 3.09 4.99 -6.08
C PHE A 130 2.53 5.65 -4.81
N VAL A 131 3.33 5.74 -3.74
CA VAL A 131 2.84 6.29 -2.47
C VAL A 131 2.51 7.78 -2.58
N LEU A 132 3.30 8.54 -3.36
CA LEU A 132 3.01 9.94 -3.65
C LEU A 132 1.67 10.08 -4.39
N PHE A 133 1.45 9.26 -5.42
CA PHE A 133 0.18 9.20 -6.13
C PHE A 133 -0.99 8.83 -5.20
N ALA A 134 -0.81 7.83 -4.34
CA ALA A 134 -1.85 7.34 -3.44
C ALA A 134 -2.32 8.39 -2.43
N VAL A 135 -1.45 9.33 -2.04
CA VAL A 135 -1.79 10.43 -1.13
C VAL A 135 -2.16 11.73 -1.84
N ASN A 136 -2.21 11.74 -3.18
CA ASN A 136 -2.59 12.93 -3.95
C ASN A 136 -3.90 13.60 -3.44
N PRO A 137 -4.98 12.86 -3.08
CA PRO A 137 -6.20 13.47 -2.55
C PRO A 137 -6.06 14.18 -1.20
N LEU A 138 -4.93 14.02 -0.50
CA LEU A 138 -4.66 14.67 0.79
C LEU A 138 -3.95 16.02 0.65
N PHE A 139 -3.46 16.36 -0.54
CA PHE A 139 -2.91 17.68 -0.82
C PHE A 139 -4.04 18.68 -1.07
N GLY A 140 -3.87 19.91 -0.58
CA GLY A 140 -4.83 20.99 -0.76
C GLY A 140 -4.81 21.61 -2.16
N SER A 141 -3.71 21.45 -2.90
CA SER A 141 -3.54 21.95 -4.27
C SER A 141 -2.45 21.18 -5.02
N ALA A 142 -2.42 21.34 -6.36
CA ALA A 142 -1.33 20.85 -7.19
C ALA A 142 0.03 21.48 -6.83
N ASP A 143 0.05 22.78 -6.49
CA ASP A 143 1.26 23.47 -6.06
C ASP A 143 1.86 22.87 -4.77
N GLU A 144 1.00 22.41 -3.83
CA GLU A 144 1.46 21.76 -2.60
C GLU A 144 2.13 20.41 -2.89
N LEU A 145 1.70 19.71 -3.95
CA LEU A 145 2.29 18.46 -4.42
C LEU A 145 3.62 18.70 -5.13
N GLU A 146 3.70 19.69 -6.03
CA GLU A 146 4.90 20.01 -6.83
C GLU A 146 6.08 20.51 -5.97
N ALA A 147 5.80 21.07 -4.80
CA ALA A 147 6.81 21.55 -3.86
C ALA A 147 7.49 20.43 -3.03
N ARG A 148 7.18 19.15 -3.26
CA ARG A 148 7.68 18.00 -2.47
C ARG A 148 8.66 17.14 -3.25
#